data_AF-A6LP28-F1
#
_entry.id   AF-A6LP28-F1
#
_cell.length_a   1.000
_cell.length_b   1.000
_cell.length_c   1.000
_cell.angle_alpha   90.00
_cell.angle_beta   90.00
_cell.angle_gamma   90.00
#
_symmetry.space_group_name_H-M   'P 1'
#
loop_
_entity.id
_entity.type
_entity.pdbx_description
1 polymer ?
#
loop_
_entity_poly.entity_id
_entity_poly.type
_entity_poly.pdbx_seq_one_letter_code
_entity_poly.pdbx_strand_id
1 'polypeptide(L)' 'MDKTIKFLVDEFKPIEIYESESYITLIVENEKDISKKLKNLARKFEINKSLRILTNNELKIFPEDLGVKIY' A
#
# COMPACT_ATOMS: atom_id res chain seq x y z
N MET A 1 16.34 0.22 8.14
CA MET A 1 15.05 0.60 7.56
C MET A 1 15.31 1.42 6.32
N ASP A 2 14.88 0.92 5.16
CA ASP A 2 14.99 1.64 3.88
C ASP A 2 14.33 3.02 3.96
N LYS A 3 14.98 4.04 3.38
CA LYS A 3 14.48 5.42 3.35
C LYS A 3 13.10 5.50 2.70
N THR A 4 12.85 4.63 1.73
CA THR A 4 11.58 4.51 1.00
C THR A 4 10.44 4.09 1.91
N ILE A 5 10.65 3.09 2.79
CA ILE A 5 9.61 2.62 3.70
C ILE A 5 9.24 3.69 4.72
N LYS A 6 10.23 4.42 5.25
CA LYS A 6 9.97 5.56 6.15
C LYS A 6 9.09 6.62 5.48
N PHE A 7 9.41 7.00 4.24
CA PHE A 7 8.60 7.97 3.51
C PHE A 7 7.17 7.47 3.26
N LEU A 8 7.02 6.18 2.90
CA LEU A 8 5.71 5.56 2.71
C LEU A 8 4.89 5.58 4.01
N VAL A 9 5.53 5.33 5.16
CA VAL A 9 4.90 5.41 6.48
C VAL A 9 4.42 6.84 6.77
N ASP A 10 5.28 7.84 6.56
CA ASP A 10 4.97 9.24 6.86
C ASP A 10 3.86 9.80 5.97
N GLU A 11 3.89 9.50 4.66
CA GLU A 11 2.92 10.03 3.70
C GLU A 11 1.57 9.32 3.75
N PHE A 12 1.57 7.99 3.78
CA PHE A 12 0.34 7.20 3.64
C PHE A 12 -0.25 6.75 4.97
N LYS A 13 0.49 6.88 6.07
CA LYS A 13 0.10 6.41 7.41
C LYS A 13 -0.60 5.04 7.35
N PRO A 14 0.05 4.04 6.73
CA PRO A 14 -0.56 2.74 6.53
C PRO A 14 -0.82 2.06 7.88
N ILE A 15 -1.91 1.32 7.94
CA ILE A 15 -2.28 0.45 9.06
C ILE A 15 -1.30 -0.72 9.11
N GLU A 16 -0.99 -1.30 7.94
CA GLU A 16 -0.07 -2.42 7.79
C GLU A 16 0.84 -2.25 6.56
N ILE A 17 2.04 -2.80 6.66
CA ILE A 17 3.03 -2.82 5.58
C ILE A 17 3.52 -4.24 5.41
N TYR A 18 3.43 -4.75 4.19
CA TYR A 18 3.99 -6.03 3.80
C TYR A 18 5.07 -5.82 2.76
N GLU A 19 6.27 -6.32 3.04
CA GLU A 19 7.39 -6.27 2.11
C GLU A 19 7.72 -7.68 1.62
N SER A 20 7.96 -7.80 0.33
CA SER A 20 8.47 -9.02 -0.32
C SER A 20 9.64 -8.65 -1.23
N GLU A 21 10.25 -9.63 -1.89
CA GLU A 21 11.38 -9.38 -2.80
C GLU A 21 11.00 -8.45 -3.95
N SER A 22 9.79 -8.60 -4.51
CA SER A 22 9.34 -7.83 -5.68
C SER A 22 8.29 -6.75 -5.37
N TYR A 23 7.64 -6.82 -4.20
CA TYR A 23 6.49 -5.98 -3.88
C TYR A 23 6.62 -5.31 -2.51
N ILE A 24 6.09 -4.09 -2.42
CA ILE A 24 5.76 -3.42 -1.17
C ILE A 24 4.25 -3.19 -1.19
N THR A 25 3.52 -3.78 -0.25
CA THR A 25 2.08 -3.61 -0.12
C THR A 25 1.79 -2.75 1.11
N LEU A 26 1.02 -1.68 0.93
CA LEU A 26 0.55 -0.82 2.00
C LEU A 26 -0.94 -0.99 2.18
N ILE A 27 -1.39 -1.24 3.40
CA ILE A 27 -2.80 -1.22 3.77
C ILE A 27 -3.12 0.15 4.37
N VAL A 28 -4.04 0.89 3.77
CA VAL A 28 -4.43 2.23 4.23
C VAL A 28 -5.91 2.31 4.59
N GLU A 29 -6.26 3.16 5.54
CA GLU A 29 -7.65 3.49 5.83
C GLU A 29 -8.16 4.41 4.73
N ASN A 30 -9.28 4.04 4.10
CA ASN A 30 -9.89 4.62 2.90
C ASN A 30 -9.52 6.11 2.62
N GLU A 31 -8.39 6.35 1.96
CA GLU A 31 -7.86 7.70 1.72
C GLU A 31 -8.29 8.22 0.34
N LYS A 32 -9.03 9.34 0.32
CA LYS A 32 -9.51 9.98 -0.92
C LYS A 32 -8.40 10.57 -1.81
N ASP A 33 -7.16 10.70 -1.30
CA ASP A 33 -6.06 11.40 -1.97
C ASP A 33 -4.86 10.50 -2.36
N ILE A 34 -5.01 9.17 -2.31
CA ILE A 34 -3.94 8.19 -2.63
C ILE A 34 -3.31 8.48 -3.99
N SER A 35 -4.14 8.74 -5.02
CA SER A 35 -3.68 9.01 -6.38
C SER A 35 -2.77 10.24 -6.48
N LYS A 36 -3.00 11.27 -5.66
CA LYS A 36 -2.19 12.50 -5.64
C LYS A 36 -0.85 12.26 -4.94
N LYS A 37 -0.86 11.53 -3.83
CA LYS A 37 0.36 11.13 -3.10
C LYS A 37 1.25 10.22 -3.95
N LEU A 38 0.66 9.25 -4.65
CA LEU A 38 1.37 8.36 -5.59
C LEU A 38 2.09 9.13 -6.71
N LYS A 39 1.44 10.12 -7.31
CA LYS A 39 2.06 10.98 -8.35
C LYS A 39 3.26 11.77 -7.80
N ASN A 40 3.17 12.26 -6.57
CA ASN A 40 4.29 12.93 -5.91
C ASN A 40 5.42 11.96 -5.56
N LEU A 41 5.08 10.72 -5.21
CA LEU A 41 6.05 9.70 -4.84
C LEU A 41 6.88 9.24 -6.04
N ALA A 42 6.24 8.97 -7.19
CA ALA A 42 6.93 8.59 -8.43
C ALA A 42 7.92 9.66 -8.93
N ARG A 43 7.74 10.92 -8.52
CA ARG A 43 8.67 12.02 -8.85
C ARG A 43 9.86 12.14 -7.90
N LYS A 44 9.73 11.61 -6.68
CA LYS A 44 10.73 11.80 -5.61
C LYS A 44 11.57 10.54 -5.33
N PHE A 45 11.07 9.36 -5.69
CA PHE A 45 11.71 8.09 -5.37
C PHE A 45 11.64 7.13 -6.56
N GLU A 46 12.78 6.60 -6.97
CA GLU A 46 12.84 5.36 -7.75
C GLU A 46 12.58 4.19 -6.80
N ILE A 47 11.41 3.57 -6.92
CA ILE A 47 11.10 2.35 -6.19
C ILE A 47 11.60 1.16 -7.04
N ASN A 48 12.63 0.46 -6.56
CA ASN A 48 13.11 -0.77 -7.20
C ASN A 48 12.11 -1.95 -7.09
N LYS A 49 11.06 -1.78 -6.30
CA LYS A 49 9.99 -2.77 -6.06
C LYS A 49 8.65 -2.21 -6.52
N SER A 50 7.74 -3.09 -6.91
CA SER A 50 6.38 -2.69 -7.26
C SER A 50 5.60 -2.29 -6.01
N LEU A 51 5.08 -1.07 -5.97
CA LEU A 51 4.24 -0.58 -4.87
C LEU A 51 2.77 -0.93 -5.11
N ARG A 52 2.15 -1.61 -4.14
CA ARG A 52 0.71 -1.88 -4.08
C ARG A 52 0.13 -1.13 -2.90
N ILE A 53 -0.99 -0.46 -3.11
CA ILE A 53 -1.74 0.19 -2.04
C ILE A 53 -3.14 -0.42 -2.08
N LEU A 54 -3.55 -0.99 -0.95
CA LEU A 54 -4.87 -1.57 -0.76
C LEU A 54 -5.59 -0.80 0.34
N THR A 55 -6.86 -0.53 0.12
CA THR A 55 -7.71 0.03 1.18
C THR A 55 -8.31 -1.09 2.03
N ASN A 56 -8.65 -0.77 3.26
CA ASN A 56 -9.32 -1.72 4.17
C ASN A 56 -10.69 -2.21 3.60
N ASN A 57 -11.32 -1.44 2.71
CA ASN A 57 -12.52 -1.87 2.00
C ASN A 57 -12.21 -2.91 0.92
N GLU A 58 -11.13 -2.72 0.15
CA GLU A 58 -10.71 -3.71 -0.85
C GLU A 58 -10.31 -5.03 -0.20
N LEU A 59 -9.65 -4.99 0.96
CA LEU A 59 -9.32 -6.20 1.74
C LEU A 59 -10.53 -6.99 2.21
N LYS A 60 -11.70 -6.36 2.39
CA LYS A 60 -12.93 -7.06 2.80
C LYS A 60 -13.64 -7.71 1.63
N ILE A 61 -13.49 -7.15 0.42
CA ILE A 61 -14.16 -7.63 -0.80
C ILE A 61 -13.34 -8.76 -1.46
N PHE A 62 -12.01 -8.65 -1.43
CA PHE A 62 -11.08 -9.62 -2.02
C PHE A 62 -11.28 -11.10 -1.58
N PRO A 63 -11.51 -11.40 -0.29
CA PRO A 63 -11.64 -12.78 0.18
C PRO A 63 -12.94 -13.42 -0.29
N GLU A 64 -14.04 -12.65 -0.33
CA GLU A 64 -15.35 -13.14 -0.79
C GLU A 64 -15.33 -13.50 -2.28
N ASP A 65 -14.74 -12.66 -3.12
CA ASP A 65 -14.62 -12.91 -4.57
C ASP A 65 -13.66 -14.07 -4.91
N LEU A 66 -12.68 -14.34 -4.04
CA LEU A 66 -11.77 -15.49 -4.18
C LEU A 66 -12.33 -16.78 -3.55
N GLY A 67 -13.55 -16.74 -2.99
CA GLY A 67 -14.16 -17.89 -2.31
C GLY A 67 -13.47 -18.26 -0.99
N VAL A 68 -12.66 -17.37 -0.42
CA VAL A 68 -11.89 -17.59 0.81
C VAL A 68 -12.62 -16.93 1.98
N LYS A 69 -13.16 -17.75 2.90
CA LYS A 69 -13.68 -17.26 4.18
C LYS A 69 -12.54 -17.00 5.15
N ILE A 70 -12.38 -15.76 5.59
CA ILE A 70 -11.48 -15.39 6.69
C ILE A 70 -12.27 -15.57 8.00
N TYR A 71 -11.76 -16.40 8.92
CA TYR A 71 -12.33 -16.67 10.24
C TYR A 71 -11.64 -15.83 11.32
#